data_AF-C4YYM4-F1
#
_entry.id   AF-C4YYM4-F1
#
_cell.length_a   1.000
_cell.length_b   1.000
_cell.length_c   1.000
_cell.angle_alpha   90.00
_cell.angle_beta   90.00
_cell.angle_gamma   90.00
#
_symmetry.space_group_name_H-M   'P 1'
#
loop_
_entity.id
_entity.type
_entity.pdbx_description
1 polymer ?
#
loop_
_entity_poly.entity_id
_entity_poly.type
_entity_poly.pdbx_seq_one_letter_code
_entity_poly.pdbx_strand_id
1 'polypeptide(L)' 'MKVAIVGCGSGESIDLIYKKIGKDGELLCLDINQEQISLTKRKLCSQNK' A
#
# COMPACT_ATOMS: atom_id res chain seq x y z
N MET A 1 12.95 -5.93 -3.66
CA MET A 1 13.16 -5.07 -2.47
C MET A 1 11.92 -5.14 -1.60
N LYS A 2 12.05 -5.21 -0.27
CA LYS A 2 10.89 -5.32 0.65
C LYS A 2 10.78 -4.05 1.49
N VAL A 3 9.59 -3.44 1.53
CA VAL A 3 9.34 -2.21 2.30
C VAL A 3 8.12 -2.40 3.19
N ALA A 4 8.27 -2.04 4.46
CA ALA A 4 7.15 -1.93 5.40
C ALA A 4 6.71 -0.46 5.50
N ILE A 5 5.41 -0.23 5.41
CA ILE A 5 4.79 1.09 5.56
C ILE A 5 3.95 1.07 6.83
N VAL A 6 4.37 1.81 7.85
CA VAL A 6 3.66 1.95 9.12
C VAL A 6 2.80 3.21 9.07
N GLY A 7 1.50 3.08 9.32
CA GLY A 7 0.53 4.15 9.15
C GLY A 7 0.21 4.38 7.66
N CYS A 8 -0.19 3.32 6.95
CA CYS A 8 -0.46 3.42 5.51
C CYS A 8 -1.68 4.29 5.16
N GLY A 9 -2.57 4.57 6.12
CA GLY A 9 -3.76 5.39 5.93
C GLY A 9 -4.64 4.85 4.80
N SER A 10 -5.09 5.76 3.93
CA SER A 10 -5.90 5.44 2.74
C SER A 10 -5.09 4.99 1.52
N GLY A 11 -3.76 4.91 1.64
CA GLY A 11 -2.88 4.39 0.60
C GLY A 11 -2.53 5.36 -0.53
N GLU A 12 -2.83 6.66 -0.41
CA GLU A 12 -2.52 7.69 -1.44
C GLU A 12 -1.05 7.69 -1.89
N SER A 13 -0.11 7.44 -0.98
CA SER A 13 1.33 7.49 -1.28
C SER A 13 1.93 6.15 -1.70
N ILE A 14 1.15 5.05 -1.67
CA ILE A 14 1.65 3.71 -1.94
C ILE A 14 2.11 3.57 -3.40
N ASP A 15 1.39 4.19 -4.35
CA ASP A 15 1.75 4.16 -5.78
C ASP A 15 3.11 4.79 -6.07
N LEU A 16 3.46 5.86 -5.33
CA LEU A 16 4.76 6.51 -5.44
C LEU A 16 5.89 5.61 -4.92
N ILE A 17 5.62 4.85 -3.86
CA ILE A 17 6.56 3.87 -3.32
C ILE A 17 6.70 2.69 -4.29
N TYR A 18 5.59 2.20 -4.85
CA TYR A 18 5.59 1.11 -5.83
C TYR A 18 6.43 1.46 -7.07
N LYS A 19 6.29 2.69 -7.59
CA LYS A 19 7.13 3.21 -8.69
C LYS A 19 8.62 3.22 -8.37
N LYS A 20 9.01 3.42 -7.10
CA LYS A 20 10.41 3.44 -6.66
C LYS A 20 10.99 2.05 -6.43
N ILE A 21 10.22 1.12 -5.86
CA ILE A 21 10.70 -0.24 -5.55
C ILE A 21 10.78 -1.15 -6.78
N GLY A 22 10.05 -0.81 -7.85
CA GLY A 22 10.00 -1.58 -9.09
C GLY A 22 9.01 -2.74 -9.05
N LYS A 23 8.82 -3.40 -10.20
CA LYS A 23 7.80 -4.45 -10.39
C LYS A 23 7.99 -5.69 -9.50
N ASP A 24 9.21 -5.94 -9.05
CA ASP A 24 9.55 -7.06 -8.16
C ASP A 24 9.63 -6.63 -6.68
N GLY A 25 9.09 -5.44 -6.38
CA GLY A 25 9.02 -4.90 -5.03
C GLY A 25 7.83 -5.47 -4.25
N GLU A 26 8.06 -5.82 -2.98
CA GLU A 26 7.01 -6.25 -2.07
C GLU A 26 6.73 -5.14 -1.04
N LEU A 27 5.44 -4.90 -0.76
CA LEU A 27 4.98 -3.92 0.21
C LEU A 27 4.19 -4.60 1.33
N LEU A 28 4.59 -4.35 2.58
CA LEU A 28 3.81 -4.69 3.76
C LEU A 28 3.20 -3.40 4.32
N CYS A 29 1.88 -3.25 4.19
CA CYS A 29 1.16 -2.09 4.70
C CYS A 29 0.55 -2.39 6.08
N LEU A 30 0.86 -1.56 7.06
CA LEU A 30 0.42 -1.67 8.44
C LEU A 30 -0.28 -0.38 8.85
N ASP A 31 -1.40 -0.51 9.55
CA ASP A 31 -2.13 0.60 10.14
C ASP A 31 -2.85 0.08 11.40
N ILE A 32 -2.91 0.94 12.41
CA ILE A 32 -3.62 0.63 13.66
C ILE A 32 -5.14 0.70 13.46
N ASN A 33 -5.59 1.49 12.49
CA ASN A 33 -7.00 1.62 12.15
C ASN A 33 -7.36 0.59 11.06
N GLN A 34 -8.18 -0.38 11.45
CA GLN A 34 -8.64 -1.45 10.57
C GLN A 34 -9.47 -0.94 9.37
N GLU A 35 -10.16 0.20 9.52
CA GLU A 35 -10.89 0.84 8.42
C GLU A 35 -9.94 1.33 7.33
N GLN A 36 -8.79 1.88 7.72
CA GLN A 36 -7.74 2.35 6.80
C GLN A 36 -7.10 1.20 6.03
N ILE A 37 -6.84 0.06 6.70
CA ILE A 37 -6.43 -1.18 6.02
C ILE A 37 -7.44 -1.61 4.96
N SER A 38 -8.73 -1.57 5.29
CA SER A 38 -9.81 -1.99 4.40
C SER A 38 -9.98 -1.04 3.20
N LEU A 39 -9.82 0.27 3.42
CA LEU A 39 -9.79 1.29 2.38
C LEU A 39 -8.60 1.10 1.44
N THR A 40 -7.39 1.00 1.99
CA THR A 40 -6.15 0.79 1.22
C THR A 40 -6.23 -0.49 0.39
N LYS A 41 -6.67 -1.60 0.98
CA LYS A 41 -6.83 -2.87 0.27
C LYS A 41 -7.78 -2.75 -0.92
N ARG A 42 -8.94 -2.10 -0.74
CA ARG A 42 -9.91 -1.89 -1.83
C ARG A 42 -9.31 -1.06 -2.96
N LYS A 43 -8.62 0.03 -2.62
CA LYS A 43 -7.99 0.92 -3.61
C LYS A 43 -6.93 0.17 -4.42
N LEU A 44 -6.01 -0.52 -3.76
CA LEU A 44 -4.96 -1.29 -4.42
C LEU A 44 -5.49 -2.46 -5.27
N CYS A 45 -6.56 -3.15 -4.83
CA CYS A 45 -7.19 -4.19 -5.64
C CYS A 45 -7.95 -3.60 -6.85
N SER A 46 -8.56 -2.42 -6.71
CA SER A 46 -9.29 -1.76 -7.81
C SER A 46 -8.36 -1.20 -8.90
N GLN A 47 -7.13 -0.83 -8.54
CA GLN A 47 -6.11 -0.33 -9.48
C GLN A 47 -5.44 -1.44 -10.32
N ASN A 48 -5.69 -2.71 -10.02
CA ASN A 48 -5.16 -3.87 -10.76
C ASN A 48 -6.13 -4.43 -11.82
N LYS A 49 -7.14 -3.64 -12.22
CA LYS A 49 -7.99 -3.88 -13.41
C LYS A 49 -7.61 -2.90 -14.51
#